data_AF-X1MTQ6-F1
#
_entry.id   AF-X1MTQ6-F1
#
_cell.length_a   1.000
_cell.length_b   1.000
_cell.length_c   1.000
_cell.angle_alpha   90.00
_cell.angle_beta   90.00
_cell.angle_gamma   90.00
#
_symmetry.space_group_name_H-M   'P 1'
#
loop_
_entity.id
_entity.type
_entity.pdbx_description
1 polymer ?
#
loop_
_entity_poly.entity_id
_entity_poly.type
_entity_poly.pdbx_seq_one_letter_code
_entity_poly.pdbx_strand_id
1 'polypeptide(L)'
;MSILNYMERNMQTVAVINYKGGVGKTTVAANLAGELAWRGHRILLIDLDPQASLTFSFVKPDYWETNLAKDKTIKAWFESFSSFIFPFRYNS
;
A
#
# COMPACT_ATOMS: atom_id res chain seq x y z
N MET A 1 26.55 10.19 -8.10
CA MET A 1 25.33 10.51 -7.32
C MET A 1 25.78 10.86 -5.90
N SER A 2 25.72 12.12 -5.46
CA SER A 2 26.23 12.54 -4.14
C SER A 2 25.21 12.25 -3.03
N ILE A 3 25.70 12.06 -1.80
CA ILE A 3 24.86 11.77 -0.63
C ILE A 3 23.88 12.93 -0.30
N LEU A 4 24.25 14.16 -0.68
CA LEU A 4 23.42 15.36 -0.54
C LEU A 4 22.16 15.27 -1.40
N ASN A 5 22.25 14.75 -2.63
CA ASN A 5 21.10 14.55 -3.52
C ASN A 5 20.12 13.46 -3.02
N TYR A 6 20.52 12.61 -2.07
CA TYR A 6 19.63 11.63 -1.46
C TYR A 6 18.82 12.24 -0.32
N MET A 7 19.44 13.13 0.46
CA MET A 7 18.82 13.79 1.61
C MET A 7 17.80 14.87 1.22
N GLU A 8 17.92 15.46 0.03
CA GLU A 8 16.95 16.47 -0.48
C GLU A 8 15.71 15.88 -1.15
N ARG A 9 15.63 14.56 -1.35
CA ARG A 9 14.47 13.95 -2.03
C ARG A 9 13.26 13.89 -1.11
N ASN A 10 12.44 14.94 -1.17
CA ASN A 10 11.09 14.89 -0.63
C ASN A 10 10.26 13.84 -1.40
N MET A 11 9.55 13.00 -0.65
CA MET A 11 8.57 12.09 -1.22
C MET A 11 7.44 12.92 -1.85
N GLN A 12 7.17 12.70 -3.14
CA GLN A 12 6.02 13.32 -3.80
C GLN A 12 4.76 12.52 -3.47
N THR A 13 3.77 13.19 -2.88
CA THR A 13 2.48 12.58 -2.50
C THR A 13 1.37 13.12 -3.38
N VAL A 14 0.59 12.21 -3.99
CA VAL A 14 -0.59 12.54 -4.80
C VAL A 14 -1.81 11.90 -4.16
N ALA A 15 -2.87 12.69 -3.92
CA ALA A 15 -4.12 12.21 -3.36
C ALA A 15 -5.25 12.32 -4.40
N VAL A 16 -5.95 11.21 -4.65
CA VAL A 16 -7.11 11.15 -5.54
C VAL A 16 -8.38 11.04 -4.69
N ILE A 17 -9.15 12.13 -4.59
CA ILE A 17 -10.31 12.24 -3.70
C ILE A 17 -11.56 12.58 -4.50
N ASN A 18 -12.67 11.89 -4.21
CA ASN A 18 -14.00 12.18 -4.74
C ASN A 18 -15.07 11.56 -3.82
N TYR A 19 -16.10 12.34 -3.47
CA TYR A 19 -17.16 11.96 -2.53
C TYR A 19 -18.14 10.90 -3.06
N LYS A 20 -18.21 10.70 -4.39
CA LYS A 20 -19.12 9.71 -4.99
C LYS A 20 -18.43 8.36 -5.24
N GLY A 21 -19.12 7.26 -4.94
CA GLY A 21 -18.70 5.90 -5.31
C GLY A 21 -18.74 5.64 -6.82
N GLY A 22 -17.90 4.74 -7.32
CA GLY A 22 -17.94 4.32 -8.75
C GLY A 22 -17.44 5.35 -9.78
N VAL A 23 -16.80 6.44 -9.34
CA VAL A 23 -16.29 7.51 -10.24
C VAL A 23 -14.86 7.31 -10.74
N GLY A 24 -14.31 6.10 -10.61
CA GLY A 24 -13.00 5.76 -11.19
C GLY A 24 -11.76 6.21 -10.39
N LYS A 25 -11.89 6.63 -9.11
CA LYS A 25 -10.75 7.02 -8.26
C LYS A 25 -9.63 5.96 -8.25
N THR A 26 -10.00 4.72 -7.94
CA THR A 26 -9.09 3.57 -7.87
C THR A 26 -8.44 3.31 -9.22
N THR A 27 -9.23 3.37 -10.29
CA THR A 27 -8.74 3.17 -11.66
C THR A 27 -7.68 4.20 -12.04
N VAL A 28 -7.93 5.48 -11.75
CA VAL A 28 -6.96 6.57 -12.03
C VAL A 28 -5.70 6.39 -11.17
N ALA A 29 -5.85 6.11 -9.88
CA ALA A 29 -4.73 5.89 -8.99
C ALA A 29 -3.86 4.70 -9.43
N ALA A 30 -4.47 3.57 -9.79
CA ALA A 30 -3.79 2.37 -10.26
C ALA A 30 -3.01 2.60 -11.57
N ASN A 31 -3.63 3.25 -12.56
CA ASN A 31 -2.98 3.51 -13.85
C ASN A 31 -1.83 4.53 -13.71
N LEU A 32 -2.02 5.60 -12.93
CA LEU A 32 -0.96 6.58 -12.68
C LEU A 32 0.23 5.92 -11.99
N ALA A 33 -0.01 5.10 -10.97
CA ALA A 33 1.03 4.35 -10.28
C ALA A 33 1.73 3.36 -11.20
N GLY A 34 0.99 2.63 -12.04
CA GLY A 34 1.55 1.71 -13.02
C GLY A 34 2.49 2.40 -14.01
N GLU A 35 2.08 3.55 -14.55
CA GLU A 35 2.91 4.35 -15.47
C GLU A 35 4.16 4.90 -14.77
N LEU A 36 4.03 5.43 -13.55
CA LEU A 36 5.19 5.93 -12.80
C LEU A 36 6.16 4.80 -12.42
N ALA A 37 5.64 3.63 -12.04
CA ALA A 37 6.47 2.46 -11.80
C ALA A 37 7.20 2.01 -13.07
N TRP A 38 6.51 2.01 -14.22
CA TRP A 38 7.11 1.71 -15.53
C TRP A 38 8.24 2.67 -15.89
N ARG A 39 8.12 3.94 -15.51
CA ARG A 39 9.19 4.96 -15.64
C ARG A 39 10.34 4.82 -14.64
N GLY A 40 10.33 3.78 -13.80
CA GLY A 40 11.40 3.50 -12.84
C GLY A 40 11.26 4.22 -11.50
N HIS A 41 10.10 4.80 -11.19
CA HIS A 41 9.84 5.36 -9.88
C HIS A 41 9.47 4.27 -8.86
N ARG A 42 9.92 4.44 -7.61
CA ARG A 42 9.42 3.64 -6.50
C ARG A 42 8.07 4.18 -6.07
N ILE A 43 7.04 3.34 -6.11
CA ILE A 43 5.65 3.75 -5.84
C ILE A 43 5.12 2.98 -4.62
N LEU A 44 4.41 3.71 -3.77
CA LEU A 44 3.56 3.16 -2.72
C LEU A 44 2.12 3.61 -3.01
N LEU A 45 1.22 2.63 -3.15
CA LEU A 45 -0.20 2.83 -3.33
C LEU A 45 -0.93 2.50 -2.03
N ILE A 46 -1.85 3.38 -1.64
CA ILE A 46 -2.70 3.20 -0.45
C ILE A 46 -4.13 3.59 -0.84
N ASP A 47 -5.09 2.70 -0.60
CA ASP A 47 -6.51 3.02 -0.60
C ASP A 47 -7.08 2.93 0.82
N LEU A 48 -8.15 3.70 1.05
CA LEU A 48 -8.94 3.67 2.30
C LEU A 48 -10.35 3.13 2.02
N ASP A 49 -10.49 2.33 0.96
CA ASP A 49 -11.74 1.68 0.57
C ASP A 49 -11.83 0.30 1.27
N PRO A 50 -12.86 0.04 2.10
CA PRO A 50 -13.06 -1.27 2.73
C PRO A 50 -13.14 -2.43 1.75
N GLN A 51 -13.48 -2.18 0.49
CA GLN A 51 -13.59 -3.21 -0.55
C GLN A 51 -12.23 -3.67 -1.10
N ALA A 52 -11.12 -3.01 -0.71
CA ALA A 52 -9.77 -3.33 -1.18
C ALA A 52 -9.64 -3.36 -2.72
N SER A 53 -10.47 -2.57 -3.41
CA SER A 53 -10.56 -2.51 -4.87
C SER A 53 -9.19 -2.27 -5.54
N LEU A 54 -8.30 -1.49 -4.90
CA LEU A 54 -6.97 -1.24 -5.41
C LEU A 54 -6.08 -2.49 -5.36
N THR A 55 -6.13 -3.24 -4.27
CA THR A 55 -5.38 -4.49 -4.11
C THR A 55 -5.74 -5.47 -5.22
N PHE A 56 -7.03 -5.65 -5.48
CA PHE A 56 -7.51 -6.59 -6.49
C PHE A 56 -7.34 -6.11 -7.94
N SER A 57 -6.94 -4.84 -8.14
CA SER A 57 -6.50 -4.35 -9.45
C SER A 57 -5.12 -4.91 -9.84
N PHE A 58 -4.32 -5.39 -8.87
CA PHE A 58 -2.98 -5.92 -9.10
C PHE A 58 -2.82 -7.39 -8.71
N VAL A 59 -3.68 -7.90 -7.82
CA VAL A 59 -3.58 -9.25 -7.28
C VAL A 59 -4.90 -10.00 -7.47
N LYS A 60 -4.84 -11.23 -7.98
CA LYS A 60 -6.05 -12.07 -8.10
C LYS A 60 -6.57 -12.45 -6.69
N PRO A 61 -7.90 -12.46 -6.46
CA PRO A 61 -8.48 -12.81 -5.17
C PRO A 61 -7.97 -14.14 -4.59
N ASP A 62 -8.01 -15.22 -5.38
CA ASP A 62 -7.56 -16.55 -4.94
C ASP A 62 -6.08 -16.57 -4.55
N TYR A 63 -5.25 -15.81 -5.28
CA TYR A 63 -3.83 -15.69 -4.96
C TYR A 63 -3.63 -14.92 -3.66
N TRP A 64 -4.35 -13.81 -3.48
CA TRP A 64 -4.29 -13.01 -2.26
C TRP A 64 -4.70 -13.84 -1.05
N GLU A 65 -5.81 -14.58 -1.14
CA GLU A 65 -6.34 -15.42 -0.06
C GLU A 65 -5.34 -16.52 0.32
N THR A 66 -4.78 -17.21 -0.69
CA THR A 66 -3.89 -18.35 -0.45
C THR A 66 -2.48 -17.92 -0.01
N ASN A 67 -1.96 -16.79 -0.50
CA ASN A 67 -0.53 -16.45 -0.38
C ASN A 67 -0.23 -15.19 0.42
N LEU A 68 -1.18 -14.27 0.59
CA LEU A 68 -0.91 -12.94 1.15
C LEU A 68 -1.74 -12.61 2.39
N ALA A 69 -2.97 -13.10 2.47
CA ALA A 69 -3.92 -12.72 3.52
C ALA A 69 -3.42 -13.04 4.94
N LYS A 70 -2.61 -14.10 5.09
CA LYS A 70 -2.12 -14.57 6.39
C LYS A 70 -1.03 -13.67 6.98
N ASP A 71 -0.02 -13.30 6.20
CA ASP A 71 1.22 -12.69 6.71
C ASP A 71 1.64 -11.40 5.97
N LYS A 72 1.10 -11.15 4.77
CA LYS A 72 1.43 -9.97 3.94
C LYS A 72 0.39 -8.85 4.07
N THR A 73 -0.10 -8.62 5.28
CA THR A 73 -1.06 -7.55 5.57
C THR A 73 -0.50 -6.55 6.57
N ILE A 74 -1.04 -5.33 6.57
CA ILE A 74 -0.69 -4.31 7.58
C ILE A 74 -0.97 -4.83 9.00
N LYS A 75 -2.06 -5.59 9.17
CA LYS A 75 -2.41 -6.21 10.45
C LYS A 75 -1.32 -7.18 10.91
N ALA A 76 -0.92 -8.13 10.07
CA ALA A 76 0.12 -9.10 10.42
C ALA A 76 1.46 -8.42 10.73
N TRP A 77 1.81 -7.38 9.95
CA TRP A 77 3.00 -6.56 10.24
C TRP A 77 2.89 -5.85 11.59
N PHE A 78 1.73 -5.25 11.88
CA PHE A 78 1.50 -4.52 13.13
C PHE A 78 1.49 -5.45 14.35
N GLU A 79 0.91 -6.64 14.23
CA GLU A 79 0.94 -7.68 15.27
C GLU A 79 2.38 -8.13 15.52
N SER A 80 3.13 -8.46 14.45
CA SER A 80 4.54 -8.84 14.58
C SER A 80 5.40 -7.75 15.21
N PHE A 81 5.19 -6.49 14.81
CA PHE A 81 5.87 -5.33 15.37
C PHE A 81 5.50 -5.12 16.85
N SER A 82 4.21 -5.23 17.18
CA SER A 82 3.71 -5.05 18.54
C SER A 82 4.19 -6.15 19.48
N SER A 83 4.24 -7.40 19.03
CA SER A 83 4.83 -8.49 19.81
C SER A 83 6.32 -8.30 20.06
N PHE A 84 7.04 -7.68 19.12
CA PHE A 84 8.45 -7.35 19.29
C PHE A 84 8.67 -6.20 20.30
N ILE A 85 7.87 -5.13 20.21
CA ILE A 85 8.03 -3.94 21.08
C ILE A 85 7.39 -4.13 22.46
N PHE A 86 6.28 -4.87 22.56
CA PHE A 86 5.49 -5.05 23.77
C PHE A 86 5.24 -6.54 24.10
N PRO A 87 6.29 -7.34 24.39
CA PRO A 87 6.19 -8.79 24.49
C PRO A 87 5.28 -9.30 25.63
N PHE A 88 5.06 -8.51 26.69
CA PHE A 88 4.26 -8.93 27.86
C PHE A 88 2.76 -8.57 27.77
N ARG A 89 2.31 -7.87 26.72
CA ARG A 89 0.92 -7.34 26.65
C ARG A 89 -0.05 -8.16 25.80
N TYR A 90 0.41 -9.18 25.09
CA TYR A 90 -0.38 -9.90 24.06
C TYR A 90 -0.54 -11.42 24.30
N ASN A 91 -0.15 -11.95 25.46
CA ASN A 91 -0.26 -13.38 25.81
C ASN A 91 -1.42 -13.71 26.78
N SER A 92 -2.52 -12.95 26.75
CA SER A 92 -3.73 -13.18 27.56
C SER A 92 -4.97 -13.33 26.70
#